data_AF-A0A6M1XMS4-F1
#
_entry.id   AF-A0A6M1XMS4-F1
#
_cell.length_a   1.000
_cell.length_b   1.000
_cell.length_c   1.000
_cell.angle_alpha   90.00
_cell.angle_beta   90.00
_cell.angle_gamma   90.00
#
_symmetry.space_group_name_H-M   'P 1'
#
loop_
_entity.id
_entity.type
_entity.pdbx_description
1 polymer ?
#
loop_
_entity_poly.entity_id
_entity_poly.type
_entity_poly.pdbx_seq_one_letter_code
_entity_poly.pdbx_strand_id
1 'polypeptide(L)'
;LLDGIKIPWKKGENIFYLEYEKLGLLAGEYYFDVAVFEENATVPLVYKTKYMNLFVSGSYIGEGIVVLDHKWEEGTHSNEI
;
A
#
# COMPACT_ATOMS: atom_id res chain seq x y z
N LEU A 1 5.22 10.56 -13.04
CA LEU A 1 4.13 10.05 -12.17
C LEU A 1 4.25 8.53 -12.12
N LEU A 2 4.32 7.96 -10.91
CA LEU A 2 4.64 6.55 -10.67
C LEU A 2 3.74 5.58 -11.45
N ASP A 3 2.47 5.93 -11.64
CA ASP A 3 1.47 5.02 -12.22
C ASP A 3 1.20 5.26 -13.71
N GLY A 4 1.94 6.18 -14.35
CA GLY A 4 1.76 6.51 -15.77
C GLY A 4 0.41 7.14 -16.13
N ILE A 5 -0.49 7.36 -15.16
CA ILE A 5 -1.79 7.99 -15.36
C ILE A 5 -1.63 9.51 -15.51
N LYS A 6 -2.15 10.05 -16.61
CA LYS A 6 -2.24 11.51 -16.82
C LYS A 6 -3.61 11.99 -16.37
N ILE A 7 -3.62 12.82 -15.33
CA ILE A 7 -4.80 13.58 -14.93
C ILE A 7 -5.00 14.72 -15.96
N PRO A 8 -6.15 14.81 -16.64
CA PRO A 8 -6.38 15.85 -17.65
C PRO A 8 -6.54 17.28 -17.10
N TRP A 9 -6.66 17.45 -15.78
CA TRP A 9 -6.75 18.75 -15.08
C TRP A 9 -7.73 19.74 -15.73
N LYS A 10 -8.92 19.28 -16.13
CA LYS A 10 -9.92 20.16 -16.75
C LYS A 10 -10.46 21.11 -15.70
N LYS A 11 -10.67 22.39 -16.06
CA LYS A 11 -11.30 23.36 -15.15
C LYS A 11 -12.69 22.85 -14.75
N GLY A 12 -12.93 22.73 -13.44
CA GLY A 12 -14.15 22.16 -12.89
C GLY A 12 -13.86 20.94 -12.02
N GLU A 13 -14.88 20.09 -11.86
CA GLU A 13 -14.78 18.87 -11.07
C GLU A 13 -14.09 17.76 -11.87
N ASN A 14 -13.09 17.12 -11.26
CA ASN A 14 -12.43 15.95 -11.82
C ASN A 14 -12.51 14.81 -10.79
N ILE A 15 -12.81 13.60 -11.26
CA ILE A 15 -12.98 12.41 -10.42
C ILE A 15 -11.97 11.36 -10.89
N PHE A 16 -11.27 10.75 -9.94
CA PHE A 16 -10.30 9.67 -10.18
C PHE A 16 -10.56 8.52 -9.22
N TYR A 17 -10.24 7.32 -9.68
CA TYR A 17 -10.37 6.09 -8.94
C TYR A 17 -9.01 5.39 -8.91
N LEU A 18 -8.63 4.91 -7.72
CA LEU A 18 -7.47 4.08 -7.50
C LEU A 18 -7.95 2.76 -6.90
N GLU A 19 -7.61 1.65 -7.54
CA GLU A 19 -7.97 0.31 -7.10
C GLU A 19 -6.69 -0.45 -6.76
N TYR A 20 -6.63 -1.02 -5.56
CA TYR A 20 -5.56 -1.91 -5.15
C TYR A 20 -6.07 -3.35 -5.24
N GLU A 21 -5.44 -4.17 -6.08
CA GLU A 21 -5.86 -5.58 -6.26
C GLU A 21 -5.70 -6.41 -4.98
N LYS A 22 -4.66 -6.13 -4.20
CA LYS A 22 -4.39 -6.77 -2.91
C LYS A 22 -3.75 -5.80 -1.93
N LEU A 23 -4.13 -5.93 -0.66
CA LEU A 23 -3.48 -5.29 0.48
C LEU A 23 -2.92 -6.40 1.38
N GLY A 24 -1.60 -6.64 1.32
CA GLY A 24 -0.91 -7.69 2.08
C GLY A 24 -0.72 -7.36 3.56
N LEU A 25 -1.71 -6.73 4.19
CA LEU A 25 -1.66 -6.24 5.56
C LEU A 25 -2.00 -7.35 6.56
N LEU A 26 -1.27 -7.39 7.67
CA LEU A 26 -1.63 -8.21 8.83
C LEU A 26 -2.84 -7.61 9.56
N ALA A 27 -3.49 -8.42 10.39
CA ALA A 27 -4.66 -7.97 11.18
C ALA A 27 -4.30 -6.76 12.06
N GLY A 28 -5.16 -5.74 12.08
CA GLY A 28 -4.89 -4.49 12.78
C GLY A 28 -5.78 -3.33 12.35
N GLU A 29 -5.56 -2.18 12.98
CA GLU A 29 -6.18 -0.90 12.63
C GLU A 29 -5.23 -0.07 11.78
N TYR A 30 -5.70 0.35 10.61
CA TYR A 30 -4.96 1.15 9.65
C TYR A 30 -5.71 2.42 9.28
N TYR A 31 -4.95 3.40 8.78
CA TYR A 31 -5.48 4.66 8.30
C TYR A 31 -4.97 4.94 6.89
N PHE A 32 -5.83 5.46 6.03
CA PHE A 32 -5.42 6.03 4.74
C PHE A 32 -5.28 7.55 4.86
N ASP A 33 -4.09 8.03 4.51
CA ASP A 33 -3.87 9.42 4.16
C ASP A 33 -4.13 9.59 2.66
N VAL A 34 -4.79 10.68 2.28
CA VAL A 34 -5.08 10.99 0.89
C VAL A 34 -4.54 12.38 0.57
N ALA A 35 -3.74 12.47 -0.49
CA ALA A 35 -3.13 13.72 -0.87
C ALA A 35 -3.02 13.88 -2.38
N VAL A 36 -3.09 15.14 -2.82
CA VAL A 36 -2.89 15.55 -4.20
C VAL A 36 -1.71 16.52 -4.19
N PHE A 37 -0.67 16.20 -4.94
CA PHE A 37 0.55 17.01 -5.04
C PHE A 37 0.71 17.58 -6.46
N GLU A 38 1.54 18.62 -6.57
CA GLU A 38 2.09 18.99 -7.87
C GLU A 38 3.02 17.89 -8.43
N GLU A 39 3.39 17.99 -9.71
CA GLU A 39 4.03 16.90 -10.46
C GLU A 39 5.36 16.41 -9.89
N ASN A 40 6.10 17.26 -9.16
CA ASN A 40 7.37 16.96 -8.51
C ASN A 40 7.19 16.41 -7.08
N ALA A 41 5.95 16.17 -6.64
CA ALA A 41 5.60 15.61 -5.33
C ALA A 41 6.19 16.37 -4.12
N THR A 42 6.52 17.66 -4.30
CA THR A 42 7.16 18.49 -3.28
C THR A 42 6.14 19.33 -2.52
N VAL A 43 5.11 19.84 -3.21
CA VAL A 43 4.08 20.70 -2.62
C VAL A 43 2.72 20.01 -2.66
N PRO A 44 2.08 19.76 -1.50
CA PRO A 44 0.71 19.26 -1.48
C PRO A 44 -0.27 20.39 -1.83
N LEU A 45 -1.12 20.14 -2.82
CA LEU A 45 -2.28 20.97 -3.10
C LEU A 45 -3.38 20.71 -2.07
N VAL A 46 -3.56 19.43 -1.71
CA VAL A 46 -4.45 18.96 -0.65
C VAL A 46 -3.76 17.79 0.06
N TYR A 47 -3.85 17.76 1.38
CA TYR A 47 -3.42 16.62 2.20
C TYR A 47 -4.45 16.37 3.29
N LYS A 48 -4.96 15.15 3.40
CA LYS A 48 -5.90 14.72 4.42
C LYS A 48 -5.34 13.51 5.17
N THR A 49 -5.03 13.72 6.44
CA THR A 49 -4.58 12.65 7.35
C THR A 49 -5.76 11.80 7.83
N LYS A 50 -5.57 10.48 8.00
CA LYS A 50 -6.57 9.55 8.55
C LYS A 50 -7.96 9.71 7.95
N TYR A 51 -8.02 9.91 6.64
CA TYR A 51 -9.26 10.18 5.93
C TYR A 51 -10.23 8.99 5.97
N MET A 52 -9.68 7.78 6.03
CA MET A 52 -10.43 6.54 6.19
C MET A 52 -9.74 5.61 7.19
N ASN A 53 -10.54 4.95 8.02
CA ASN A 53 -10.09 3.88 8.91
C ASN A 53 -10.37 2.52 8.26
N LEU A 54 -9.43 1.59 8.37
CA LEU A 54 -9.55 0.22 7.90
C LEU A 54 -9.23 -0.73 9.05
N PHE A 55 -10.18 -1.60 9.38
CA PHE A 55 -9.97 -2.70 10.32
C PHE A 55 -9.77 -3.99 9.53
N VAL A 56 -8.54 -4.50 9.53
CA VAL A 56 -8.20 -5.78 8.89
C VAL A 56 -8.32 -6.87 9.95
N SER A 57 -9.20 -7.83 9.71
CA SER A 57 -9.35 -9.03 10.54
C SER A 57 -8.75 -10.24 9.84
N GLY A 58 -8.16 -11.15 10.61
CA GLY A 58 -7.54 -12.35 10.06
C GLY A 58 -6.98 -13.25 11.16
N SER A 59 -6.67 -14.49 10.78
CA SER A 59 -5.89 -15.40 11.62
C SER A 59 -4.46 -14.90 11.78
N TYR A 60 -3.81 -15.29 12.89
CA TYR A 60 -2.38 -15.04 13.06
C TYR A 60 -1.58 -15.81 11.98
N ILE A 61 -0.90 -15.07 11.12
CA ILE A 61 -0.08 -15.62 10.01
C ILE A 61 1.37 -15.11 10.03
N GLY A 62 1.71 -14.23 10.99
CA GLY A 62 3.03 -13.63 11.11
C GLY A 62 3.04 -12.43 12.04
N GLU A 63 4.22 -11.81 12.17
CA GLU A 63 4.47 -10.60 12.94
C GLU A 63 4.76 -9.40 12.03
N GLY A 64 4.55 -8.19 12.53
CA GLY A 64 4.82 -6.94 11.81
C GLY A 64 3.59 -6.36 11.12
N ILE A 65 3.77 -5.78 9.93
CA ILE A 65 2.72 -5.02 9.22
C ILE A 65 2.32 -5.68 7.90
N VAL A 66 3.28 -6.24 7.16
CA VAL A 66 3.08 -6.84 5.84
C VAL A 66 3.56 -8.27 5.84
N VAL A 67 2.80 -9.15 5.19
CA VAL A 67 3.27 -10.51 4.87
C VAL A 67 3.96 -10.50 3.52
N LEU A 68 5.22 -10.89 3.50
CA LEU A 68 5.96 -11.10 2.26
C LEU A 68 5.72 -12.54 1.79
N ASP A 69 5.33 -12.70 0.53
CA ASP A 69 5.18 -14.02 -0.08
C ASP A 69 6.53 -14.76 -0.06
N HIS A 70 6.57 -15.92 0.58
CA HIS A 70 7.79 -16.70 0.75
C HIS A 70 7.51 -18.21 0.69
N LYS A 71 8.58 -18.99 0.50
CA LYS A 71 8.55 -20.45 0.54
C LYS A 71 9.64 -20.95 1.47
N TRP A 72 9.34 -22.03 2.18
CA TRP A 72 10.30 -22.76 2.99
C TRP A 72 10.73 -24.01 2.23
N GLU A 73 12.03 -24.27 2.21
CA GLU A 73 12.61 -25.48 1.63
C GLU A 73 13.53 -26.14 2.66
N GLU A 74 13.46 -27.46 2.77
CA GLU A 74 14.35 -28.23 3.63
C GLU A 74 15.75 -28.29 2.99
N GLY A 75 16.76 -27.80 3.71
CA GLY A 75 18.16 -27.94 3.31
C GLY A 75 18.79 -29.18 3.95
N THR A 76 19.53 -29.96 3.17
CA THR A 76 20.44 -30.97 3.72
C THR A 76 21.84 -30.38 3.82
N HIS A 77 22.50 -30.59 4.97
CA HIS A 77 23.91 -30.29 5.14
C HIS A 77 24.65 -31.62 5.21
N SER A 78 25.37 -31.98 4.14
CA SER A 78 26.29 -33.11 4.19
C SER A 78 27.51 -32.70 5.00
N ASN A 79 27.61 -33.17 6.24
CA ASN A 79 28.88 -33.16 6.95
C ASN A 79 29.81 -34.16 6.25
N GLU A 80 30.56 -33.70 5.26
CA GLU A 80 31.80 -34.37 4.88
C GLU A 80 32.83 -34.00 5.95
N ILE A 81 33.12 -34.90 6.89
CA ILE A 81 34.43 -35.49 7.29
C ILE A 81 34.15 -36.63 8.28
#